data_AF-A0A533W4V2-F1
#
_entry.id   AF-A0A533W4V2-F1
#
_cell.length_a   1.000
_cell.length_b   1.000
_cell.length_c   1.000
_cell.angle_alpha   90.00
_cell.angle_beta   90.00
_cell.angle_gamma   90.00
#
_symmetry.space_group_name_H-M   'P 1'
#
loop_
_entity.id
_entity.type
_entity.pdbx_description
1 polymer ?
#
loop_
_entity_poly.entity_id
_entity_poly.type
_entity_poly.pdbx_seq_one_letter_code
_entity_poly.pdbx_strand_id
1 'polypeptide(L)'
;MEKVKASLRSVEGSLQDLAARRERLIKESRDVIASCSRCIINLHNDKQAEAASELATARRILGGLKRTASAQLLRYLVPPEAEFVEASVVFALIGGRPVPSISTLNSSPEAYVLGLLDSVGELKREVLDSIMKGKAMVAR
;
A
#
# COMPACT_ATOMS: atom_id res chain seq x y z
N MET A 1 36.09 28.81 15.95
CA MET A 1 35.04 27.97 16.58
C MET A 1 33.61 28.31 16.13
N GLU A 2 33.24 29.58 15.91
CA GLU A 2 31.84 29.94 15.55
C GLU A 2 31.31 29.32 14.25
N LYS A 3 32.12 29.21 13.20
CA LYS A 3 31.73 28.53 11.95
C LYS A 3 31.36 27.05 12.18
N VAL A 4 32.11 26.35 13.04
CA VAL A 4 31.85 24.95 13.39
C VAL A 4 30.54 24.82 14.17
N LYS A 5 30.26 25.71 15.13
CA LYS A 5 28.99 25.73 15.88
C LYS A 5 27.79 25.96 14.95
N ALA A 6 27.92 26.85 13.96
CA ALA A 6 26.88 27.06 12.96
C ALA A 6 26.63 25.81 12.10
N SER A 7 27.70 25.16 11.64
CA SER A 7 27.59 23.89 10.90
C SER A 7 26.91 22.80 11.74
N LEU A 8 27.29 22.65 13.02
CA LEU A 8 26.67 21.66 13.91
C LEU A 8 25.17 21.87 14.08
N ARG A 9 24.72 23.12 14.29
CA ARG A 9 23.29 23.45 14.38
C ARG A 9 22.52 23.12 13.09
N SER A 10 23.12 23.39 11.93
CA SER A 10 22.52 23.04 10.64
C SER A 10 22.40 21.53 10.44
N VAL A 11 23.42 20.77 10.85
CA VAL A 11 23.41 19.31 10.78
C VAL A 11 22.38 18.73 11.73
N GLU A 12 22.31 19.23 12.97
CA GLU A 12 21.32 18.82 13.96
C GLU A 12 19.89 18.99 13.44
N GLY A 13 19.55 20.17 12.91
CA GLY A 13 18.22 20.41 12.35
C GLY A 13 17.87 19.48 11.18
N SER A 14 18.85 19.18 10.32
CA SER A 14 18.66 18.27 9.18
C SER A 14 18.42 16.83 9.64
N LEU A 15 19.13 16.38 10.68
CA LEU A 15 18.95 15.04 11.25
C LEU A 15 17.63 14.91 12.00
N GLN A 16 17.20 15.96 12.71
CA GLN A 16 15.90 16.00 13.38
C GLN A 16 14.74 15.94 12.37
N ASP A 17 14.80 16.70 11.27
CA ASP A 17 13.80 16.64 10.20
C ASP A 17 13.73 15.23 9.56
N LEU A 18 14.89 14.64 9.27
CA LEU A 18 14.96 13.28 8.71
C LEU A 18 14.35 12.24 9.66
N ALA A 19 14.66 12.34 10.96
CA ALA A 19 14.12 11.45 11.99
C ALA A 19 12.59 11.58 12.10
N ALA A 20 12.07 12.82 12.14
CA ALA A 20 10.64 13.09 12.22
C ALA A 20 9.88 12.55 10.99
N ARG A 21 10.41 12.75 9.78
CA ARG A 21 9.83 12.19 8.54
C ARG A 21 9.82 10.67 8.57
N ARG A 22 10.91 10.04 9.02
CA ARG A 22 11.02 8.59 9.13
C ARG A 22 10.00 8.02 10.11
N GLU A 23 9.84 8.62 11.28
CA GLU A 23 8.85 8.20 12.27
C GLU A 23 7.43 8.29 11.71
N ARG A 24 7.12 9.41 11.06
CA ARG A 24 5.83 9.60 10.39
C ARG A 24 5.56 8.54 9.33
N LEU A 25 6.55 8.26 8.47
CA LEU A 25 6.45 7.20 7.46
C LEU A 25 6.14 5.85 8.11
N ILE A 26 6.92 5.43 9.12
CA ILE A 26 6.72 4.13 9.79
C ILE A 26 5.31 4.02 10.40
N LYS A 27 4.83 5.09 11.03
CA LYS A 27 3.52 5.11 11.69
C LYS A 27 2.38 5.03 10.66
N GLU A 28 2.35 5.94 9.71
CA GLU A 28 1.27 6.02 8.71
C GLU A 28 1.32 4.87 7.70
N SER A 29 2.49 4.23 7.47
CA SER A 29 2.58 3.01 6.67
C SER A 29 1.72 1.88 7.24
N ARG A 30 1.63 1.76 8.58
CA ARG A 30 0.77 0.76 9.22
C ARG A 30 -0.71 1.02 8.95
N ASP A 31 -1.11 2.27 8.85
CA ASP A 31 -2.49 2.65 8.55
C ASP A 31 -2.85 2.31 7.10
N VAL A 32 -1.91 2.48 6.16
CA VAL A 32 -2.09 2.01 4.76
C VAL A 32 -2.28 0.50 4.74
N ILE A 33 -1.37 -0.25 5.35
CA ILE A 33 -1.41 -1.72 5.38
C ILE A 33 -2.72 -2.20 5.99
N ALA A 34 -3.09 -1.67 7.16
CA ALA A 34 -4.34 -2.06 7.83
C ALA A 34 -5.59 -1.77 6.98
N SER A 35 -5.59 -0.67 6.22
CA SER A 35 -6.69 -0.35 5.29
C SER A 35 -6.71 -1.30 4.10
N CYS A 36 -5.55 -1.71 3.58
CA CYS A 36 -5.45 -2.72 2.52
C CYS A 36 -5.97 -4.09 3.00
N SER A 37 -5.56 -4.52 4.20
CA SER A 37 -6.07 -5.77 4.78
C SER A 37 -7.59 -5.73 5.00
N ARG A 38 -8.14 -4.62 5.50
CA ARG A 38 -9.61 -4.46 5.64
C ARG A 38 -10.32 -4.46 4.30
N CYS A 39 -9.72 -3.87 3.26
CA CYS A 39 -10.25 -3.92 1.90
C CYS A 39 -10.41 -5.37 1.44
N ILE A 40 -9.35 -6.18 1.51
CA ILE A 40 -9.36 -7.59 1.09
C ILE A 40 -10.35 -8.42 1.92
N ILE A 41 -10.36 -8.24 3.25
CA ILE A 41 -11.34 -8.90 4.14
C ILE A 41 -12.78 -8.57 3.73
N ASN A 42 -13.06 -7.30 3.42
CA ASN A 42 -14.39 -6.89 2.99
C ASN A 42 -14.76 -7.48 1.63
N LEU A 43 -13.81 -7.61 0.70
CA LEU A 43 -14.03 -8.27 -0.60
C LEU A 43 -14.47 -9.72 -0.44
N HIS A 44 -13.75 -10.52 0.35
CA HIS A 44 -14.10 -11.93 0.63
C HIS A 44 -15.45 -12.12 1.33
N ASN A 45 -15.92 -11.07 2.01
CA ASN A 45 -17.21 -11.03 2.70
C ASN A 45 -18.33 -10.38 1.86
N ASP A 46 -18.13 -10.21 0.55
CA ASP A 46 -19.10 -9.61 -0.38
C ASP A 46 -19.47 -8.13 -0.04
N LYS A 47 -18.65 -7.42 0.74
CA LYS A 47 -18.83 -6.02 1.17
C LYS A 47 -18.07 -5.04 0.26
N GLN A 48 -18.50 -4.95 -0.99
CA GLN A 48 -17.78 -4.18 -2.02
C GLN A 48 -17.69 -2.67 -1.74
N ALA A 49 -18.74 -2.07 -1.15
CA ALA A 49 -18.76 -0.63 -0.88
C ALA A 49 -17.76 -0.25 0.22
N GLU A 50 -17.70 -1.05 1.27
CA GLU A 50 -16.75 -0.90 2.37
C GLU A 50 -15.32 -1.16 1.91
N ALA A 51 -15.11 -2.19 1.07
CA ALA A 51 -13.81 -2.44 0.44
C ALA A 51 -13.33 -1.24 -0.39
N ALA A 52 -14.21 -0.64 -1.19
CA ALA A 52 -13.87 0.54 -1.99
C ALA A 52 -13.49 1.75 -1.11
N SER A 53 -14.19 1.95 0.00
CA SER A 53 -13.90 3.01 0.98
C SER A 53 -12.52 2.82 1.65
N GLU A 54 -12.20 1.59 2.04
CA GLU A 54 -10.89 1.25 2.62
C GLU A 54 -9.75 1.44 1.60
N LEU A 55 -9.96 1.03 0.35
CA LEU A 55 -8.98 1.23 -0.72
C LEU A 55 -8.74 2.72 -1.02
N ALA A 56 -9.81 3.53 -1.02
CA ALA A 56 -9.70 4.98 -1.17
C ALA A 56 -8.94 5.63 0.01
N THR A 57 -9.17 5.14 1.22
CA THR A 57 -8.45 5.57 2.42
C THR A 57 -6.96 5.25 2.33
N ALA A 58 -6.62 4.01 1.96
CA ALA A 58 -5.24 3.58 1.72
C ALA A 58 -4.54 4.49 0.67
N ARG A 59 -5.20 4.74 -0.47
CA ARG A 59 -4.68 5.63 -1.53
C ARG A 59 -4.38 7.04 -1.01
N ARG A 60 -5.29 7.61 -0.22
CA ARG A 60 -5.15 8.96 0.35
C ARG A 60 -3.95 9.05 1.29
N ILE A 61 -3.82 8.09 2.21
CA ILE A 61 -2.71 8.05 3.20
C ILE A 61 -1.39 7.84 2.47
N LEU A 62 -1.34 6.88 1.55
CA LEU A 62 -0.14 6.58 0.76
C LEU A 62 0.32 7.78 -0.07
N GLY A 63 -0.61 8.55 -0.64
CA GLY A 63 -0.29 9.81 -1.31
C GLY A 63 0.34 10.86 -0.38
N GLY A 64 -0.09 10.90 0.89
CA GLY A 64 0.52 11.74 1.93
C GLY A 64 1.94 11.29 2.29
N LEU A 65 2.16 9.98 2.40
CA LEU A 65 3.49 9.40 2.66
C LEU A 65 4.48 9.73 1.54
N LYS A 66 4.05 9.60 0.28
CA LYS A 66 4.88 9.94 -0.90
C LYS A 66 5.37 11.38 -0.91
N ARG A 67 4.52 12.32 -0.50
CA ARG A 67 4.91 13.75 -0.38
C ARG A 67 5.85 14.02 0.79
N THR A 68 5.82 13.17 1.81
CA THR A 68 6.62 13.33 3.04
C THR A 68 8.01 12.72 2.89
N ALA A 69 8.11 11.62 2.14
CA ALA A 69 9.34 10.88 1.92
C ALA A 69 10.39 11.74 1.20
N SER A 70 11.58 11.80 1.79
CA SER A 70 12.79 12.25 1.09
C SER A 70 13.40 11.10 0.30
N ALA A 71 14.32 11.39 -0.61
CA ALA A 71 15.04 10.37 -1.38
C ALA A 71 15.68 9.28 -0.50
N GLN A 72 16.19 9.67 0.67
CA GLN A 72 16.82 8.76 1.64
C GLN A 72 15.83 7.83 2.36
N LEU A 73 14.52 8.09 2.25
CA LEU A 73 13.45 7.38 2.96
C LEU A 73 12.49 6.64 2.01
N LEU A 74 12.72 6.62 0.70
CA LEU A 74 11.85 5.96 -0.27
C LEU A 74 11.63 4.47 0.03
N ARG A 75 12.65 3.77 0.56
CA ARG A 75 12.53 2.35 0.96
C ARG A 75 11.40 2.06 1.95
N TYR A 76 10.99 3.05 2.76
CA TYR A 76 9.90 2.88 3.73
C TYR A 76 8.51 2.87 3.07
N LEU A 77 8.42 3.26 1.80
CA LEU A 77 7.20 3.23 1.02
C LEU A 77 6.97 1.87 0.34
N VAL A 78 8.01 1.05 0.15
CA VAL A 78 7.88 -0.22 -0.59
C VAL A 78 6.85 -1.16 0.05
N PRO A 79 6.87 -1.44 1.37
CA PRO A 79 5.86 -2.31 1.98
C PRO A 79 4.42 -1.80 1.84
N PRO A 80 4.06 -0.56 2.24
CA PRO A 80 2.67 -0.10 2.09
C PRO A 80 2.25 0.09 0.63
N GLU A 81 3.18 0.33 -0.30
CA GLU A 81 2.87 0.32 -1.73
C GLU A 81 2.54 -1.07 -2.25
N ALA A 82 3.28 -2.11 -1.83
CA ALA A 82 3.04 -3.48 -2.27
C ALA A 82 1.65 -3.97 -1.82
N GLU A 83 1.31 -3.71 -0.55
CA GLU A 83 -0.01 -4.01 0.03
C GLU A 83 -1.14 -3.25 -0.66
N PHE A 84 -0.88 -2.00 -1.03
CA PHE A 84 -1.83 -1.21 -1.82
C PHE A 84 -2.01 -1.75 -3.24
N VAL A 85 -0.94 -2.25 -3.86
CA VAL A 85 -0.99 -2.89 -5.18
C VAL A 85 -1.81 -4.17 -5.09
N GLU A 86 -1.50 -5.05 -4.13
CA GLU A 86 -2.24 -6.28 -3.89
C GLU A 86 -3.74 -6.01 -3.73
N ALA A 87 -4.12 -5.15 -2.79
CA ALA A 87 -5.52 -4.81 -2.54
C ALA A 87 -6.19 -4.21 -3.79
N SER A 88 -5.48 -3.39 -4.57
CA SER A 88 -6.00 -2.82 -5.82
C SER A 88 -6.23 -3.88 -6.90
N VAL A 89 -5.32 -4.86 -7.02
CA VAL A 89 -5.39 -5.95 -7.99
C VAL A 89 -6.52 -6.91 -7.62
N VAL A 90 -6.59 -7.34 -6.36
CA VAL A 90 -7.66 -8.22 -5.86
C VAL A 90 -9.03 -7.54 -6.02
N PHE A 91 -9.14 -6.25 -5.69
CA PHE A 91 -10.37 -5.48 -5.90
C PHE A 91 -10.79 -5.44 -7.37
N ALA A 92 -9.83 -5.23 -8.29
CA ALA A 92 -10.12 -5.20 -9.72
C ALA A 92 -10.59 -6.57 -10.22
N LEU A 93 -9.89 -7.65 -9.86
CA LEU A 93 -10.19 -9.00 -10.33
C LEU A 93 -11.55 -9.51 -9.83
N ILE A 94 -11.84 -9.36 -8.54
CA ILE A 94 -13.15 -9.72 -7.96
C ILE A 94 -14.26 -8.88 -8.59
N GLY A 95 -13.98 -7.61 -8.91
CA GLY A 95 -14.91 -6.72 -9.59
C GLY A 95 -15.04 -6.94 -11.11
N GLY A 96 -14.35 -7.93 -11.69
CA GLY A 96 -14.33 -8.18 -13.13
C GLY A 96 -13.73 -7.03 -13.96
N ARG A 97 -12.81 -6.26 -13.38
CA ARG A 97 -12.14 -5.11 -13.99
C ARG A 97 -10.72 -5.48 -14.42
N PRO A 98 -10.15 -4.77 -15.41
CA PRO A 98 -8.76 -4.97 -15.80
C PRO A 98 -7.79 -4.73 -14.62
N VAL A 99 -6.72 -5.52 -14.57
CA VAL A 99 -5.64 -5.33 -13.60
C VAL A 99 -5.02 -3.94 -13.80
N PRO A 100 -4.89 -3.12 -12.73
CA PRO A 100 -4.36 -1.78 -12.87
C PRO A 100 -2.88 -1.78 -13.24
N SER A 101 -2.48 -0.87 -14.13
CA SER A 101 -1.08 -0.68 -14.50
C SER A 101 -0.28 0.00 -13.39
N ILE A 102 1.06 -0.15 -13.42
CA ILE A 102 1.97 0.57 -12.52
C ILE A 102 1.74 2.09 -12.55
N SER A 103 1.48 2.66 -13.73
CA SER A 103 1.20 4.10 -13.88
C SER A 103 -0.11 4.53 -13.21
N THR A 104 -1.12 3.65 -13.20
CA THR A 104 -2.42 3.89 -12.56
C THR A 104 -2.30 3.86 -11.03
N LEU A 105 -1.45 2.99 -10.50
CA LEU A 105 -1.20 2.88 -9.07
C LEU A 105 -0.15 3.87 -8.56
N ASN A 106 0.65 4.45 -9.47
CA ASN A 106 1.76 5.34 -9.18
C ASN A 106 2.74 4.72 -8.16
N SER A 107 2.96 3.41 -8.22
CA SER A 107 3.82 2.65 -7.28
C SER A 107 5.26 2.52 -7.81
N SER A 108 6.20 2.26 -6.91
CA SER A 108 7.54 1.84 -7.33
C SER A 108 7.50 0.50 -8.10
N PRO A 109 8.46 0.27 -9.02
CA PRO A 109 8.56 -1.01 -9.73
C PRO A 109 8.63 -2.22 -8.80
N GLU A 110 9.41 -2.11 -7.73
CA GLU A 110 9.60 -3.18 -6.75
C GLU A 110 8.29 -3.51 -6.04
N ALA A 111 7.58 -2.49 -5.55
CA ALA A 111 6.29 -2.68 -4.89
C ALA A 111 5.21 -3.22 -5.84
N TYR A 112 5.21 -2.79 -7.10
CA TYR A 112 4.26 -3.28 -8.09
C TYR A 112 4.40 -4.78 -8.33
N VAL A 113 5.64 -5.26 -8.50
CA VAL A 113 5.92 -6.68 -8.69
C VAL A 113 5.57 -7.48 -7.43
N LEU A 114 5.97 -7.00 -6.25
CA LEU A 114 5.66 -7.67 -4.98
C LEU A 114 4.15 -7.81 -4.77
N GLY A 115 3.39 -6.73 -4.89
CA GLY A 115 1.93 -6.77 -4.70
C GLY A 115 1.20 -7.64 -5.74
N LEU A 116 1.72 -7.72 -6.97
CA LEU A 116 1.20 -8.67 -7.96
C LEU A 116 1.43 -10.13 -7.54
N LEU A 117 2.62 -10.45 -7.01
CA LEU A 117 2.93 -11.80 -6.54
C LEU A 117 2.07 -12.19 -5.34
N ASP A 118 1.85 -11.27 -4.41
CA ASP A 118 1.04 -11.51 -3.22
C ASP A 118 -0.45 -11.71 -3.58
N SER A 119 -0.95 -10.98 -4.59
CA SER A 119 -2.34 -11.12 -5.06
C SER A 119 -2.71 -12.52 -5.55
N VAL A 120 -1.72 -13.33 -5.96
CA VAL A 120 -1.96 -14.74 -6.37
C VAL A 120 -2.50 -15.56 -5.19
N GLY A 121 -2.03 -15.30 -3.97
CA GLY A 121 -2.50 -15.97 -2.76
C GLY A 121 -3.98 -15.70 -2.47
N GLU A 122 -4.40 -14.44 -2.63
CA GLU A 122 -5.78 -14.04 -2.41
C GLU A 122 -6.73 -14.53 -3.51
N LEU A 123 -6.27 -14.64 -4.75
CA LEU A 123 -7.06 -15.26 -5.83
C LEU A 123 -7.28 -16.75 -5.58
N LYS A 124 -6.26 -17.46 -5.10
CA LYS A 124 -6.41 -18.87 -4.70
C LYS A 124 -7.46 -19.00 -3.60
N ARG A 125 -7.46 -18.10 -2.62
CA ARG A 125 -8.45 -18.07 -1.54
C ARG A 125 -9.86 -17.85 -2.08
N GLU A 126 -10.06 -16.85 -2.93
CA GLU A 126 -11.37 -16.57 -3.56
C GLU A 126 -11.92 -17.79 -4.33
N VAL A 127 -11.07 -18.48 -5.09
CA VAL A 127 -11.46 -19.70 -5.80
C VAL A 127 -11.89 -20.80 -4.83
N LEU A 128 -11.13 -21.05 -3.76
CA LEU A 128 -11.47 -22.06 -2.77
C LEU A 128 -12.76 -21.72 -2.01
N ASP A 129 -12.93 -20.45 -1.61
CA ASP A 129 -14.13 -19.97 -0.94
C ASP A 129 -15.36 -20.10 -1.85
N SER A 130 -15.22 -19.83 -3.15
CA SER A 130 -16.26 -20.04 -4.16
C SER A 130 -16.64 -21.52 -4.31
N ILE A 131 -15.66 -22.43 -4.34
CA ILE A 131 -15.90 -23.88 -4.37
C ILE A 131 -16.66 -24.34 -3.11
N MET A 132 -16.21 -23.91 -1.92
CA MET A 132 -16.83 -24.27 -0.64
C MET A 132 -18.27 -23.79 -0.53
N LYS A 133 -18.58 -22.61 -1.08
CA LYS A 133 -19.94 -22.03 -1.12
C LYS A 133 -20.84 -22.69 -2.19
N GLY A 134 -20.36 -23.71 -2.91
CA GLY A 134 -21.11 -24.36 -4.00
C GLY A 134 -21.28 -23.49 -5.24
N LYS A 135 -20.55 -22.36 -5.34
CA LYS A 135 -20.54 -21.43 -6.47
C LYS A 135 -19.44 -21.78 -7.48
N ALA A 136 -19.20 -23.06 -7.71
CA ALA A 136 -18.19 -23.53 -8.66
C ALA A 136 -18.64 -23.27 -10.10
N MET A 137 -18.58 -22.01 -10.55
CA MET A 137 -18.73 -21.67 -11.96
C MET A 137 -17.46 -20.94 -12.41
N VAL A 138 -16.66 -21.70 -13.18
CA VAL A 138 -15.62 -21.31 -14.13
C VAL A 138 -15.05 -19.90 -13.93
N ALA A 139 -13.82 -19.85 -13.40
CA ALA A 139 -12.94 -18.70 -13.53
C ALA A 139 -12.93 -18.22 -14.99
N ARG A 140 -13.42 -17.00 -15.22
CA ARG A 140 -13.42 -16.35 -16.53
C ARG A 140 -12.18 -15.49 -16.70
#